data_AF-A0A8S2YMG7-F1
#
_entry.id   AF-A0A8S2YMG7-F1
#
_cell.length_a   1.000
_cell.length_b   1.000
_cell.length_c   1.000
_cell.angle_alpha   90.00
_cell.angle_beta   90.00
_cell.angle_gamma   90.00
#
_symmetry.space_group_name_H-M   'P 1'
#
loop_
_entity.id
_entity.type
_entity.pdbx_description
1 polymer ?
#
loop_
_entity_poly.entity_id
_entity_poly.type
_entity_poly.pdbx_seq_one_letter_code
_entity_poly.pdbx_strand_id
1 'polypeptide(L)' 'MTGSYKHHNPHEIRASGFVIETMEAALWAFYHTNSFEESALKAVNLGNDADTVGSVYGMLPGAYYGINAIPIEWREKC' A
#
# COMPACT_ATOMS: atom_id res chain seq x y z
N MET A 1 16.48 8.15 -4.54
CA MET A 1 15.36 7.29 -5.00
C MET A 1 15.93 6.03 -5.63
N THR A 2 16.39 5.08 -4.82
CA THR A 2 16.91 3.79 -5.30
C THR A 2 16.49 2.70 -4.32
N GLY A 3 15.22 2.29 -4.38
CA GLY A 3 14.72 1.12 -3.63
C GLY A 3 14.79 1.19 -2.10
N SER A 4 14.86 2.39 -1.50
CA SER A 4 14.95 2.59 -0.04
C SER A 4 13.82 1.90 0.72
N TYR A 5 12.62 1.87 0.12
CA TYR A 5 11.46 1.13 0.62
C TYR A 5 11.71 -0.36 0.88
N LYS A 6 12.77 -0.99 0.39
CA LYS A 6 13.09 -2.41 0.67
C LYS A 6 13.81 -2.63 2.00
N HIS A 7 14.39 -1.56 2.55
CA HIS A 7 15.29 -1.64 3.70
C HIS A 7 14.81 -0.78 4.89
N HIS A 8 13.79 0.06 4.68
CA HIS A 8 13.21 0.89 5.73
C HIS A 8 12.36 0.10 6.72
N ASN A 9 12.52 0.44 7.99
CA ASN A 9 11.61 0.04 9.05
C ASN A 9 10.29 0.83 8.94
N PRO A 10 9.16 0.31 9.47
CA PRO A 10 7.86 0.98 9.39
C PRO A 10 7.88 2.44 9.88
N HIS A 11 8.67 2.75 10.91
CA HIS A 11 8.77 4.10 11.50
C HIS A 11 9.52 5.12 10.62
N GLU A 12 10.21 4.66 9.58
CA GLU A 12 10.93 5.50 8.63
C GLU A 12 10.06 5.83 7.41
N ILE A 13 8.96 5.10 7.21
CA ILE A 13 8.01 5.32 6.14
C ILE A 13 7.08 6.46 6.52
N ARG A 14 7.04 7.48 5.66
CA ARG A 14 6.14 8.62 5.80
C ARG A 14 5.02 8.49 4.78
N ALA A 15 3.78 8.59 5.27
CA ALA A 15 2.57 8.62 4.45
C ALA A 15 2.02 10.06 4.45
N SER A 16 2.69 11.00 3.78
CA SER A 16 2.20 12.38 3.63
C SER A 16 1.55 12.60 2.26
N GLY A 17 1.02 13.80 2.04
CA GLY A 17 0.53 14.24 0.72
C GLY A 17 1.63 14.53 -0.30
N PHE A 18 2.91 14.32 0.04
CA PHE A 18 4.00 14.42 -0.91
C PHE A 18 4.13 13.13 -1.73
N VAL A 19 3.95 13.24 -3.05
CA VAL A 19 3.86 12.10 -3.99
C VAL A 19 4.96 11.05 -3.85
N ILE A 20 6.20 11.45 -3.54
CA ILE A 20 7.31 10.50 -3.38
C ILE A 20 7.15 9.67 -2.11
N GLU A 21 6.72 10.30 -1.01
CA GLU A 21 6.47 9.62 0.27
C GLU A 21 5.25 8.69 0.16
N THR A 22 4.17 9.13 -0.49
CA THR A 22 3.00 8.30 -0.79
C THR A 22 3.38 7.05 -1.61
N MET A 23 4.20 7.24 -2.65
CA MET A 23 4.65 6.14 -3.51
C MET A 23 5.62 5.19 -2.77
N GLU A 24 6.50 5.73 -1.93
CA GLU A 24 7.39 4.92 -1.09
C GLU A 24 6.59 4.05 -0.09
N ALA A 25 5.57 4.62 0.55
CA ALA A 25 4.68 3.91 1.47
C ALA A 25 3.92 2.76 0.78
N ALA A 26 3.34 3.03 -0.40
CA ALA A 26 2.63 2.02 -1.18
C ALA A 26 3.55 0.85 -1.62
N LEU A 27 4.76 1.17 -2.11
CA LEU A 27 5.75 0.17 -2.51
C LEU A 27 6.30 -0.62 -1.32
N TRP A 28 6.51 0.04 -0.18
CA TRP A 28 6.96 -0.61 1.05
C TRP A 28 5.94 -1.65 1.53
N ALA A 29 4.66 -1.30 1.58
CA ALA A 29 3.59 -2.21 1.99
C ALA A 29 3.50 -3.43 1.07
N PHE A 30 3.51 -3.19 -0.25
CA PHE A 30 3.46 -4.23 -1.27
C PHE A 30 4.67 -5.18 -1.23
N TYR A 31 5.87 -4.65 -1.02
CA TYR A 31 7.08 -5.47 -0.98
C TYR A 31 7.19 -6.35 0.27
N HIS A 32 6.59 -5.93 1.39
CA HIS A 32 6.74 -6.58 2.71
C HIS A 32 5.55 -7.44 3.12
N THR A 33 4.75 -7.90 2.17
CA THR A 33 3.55 -8.72 2.40
C THR A 33 3.35 -9.68 1.23
N ASN A 34 2.50 -10.70 1.42
CA ASN A 34 2.30 -11.75 0.41
C ASN A 34 0.85 -11.89 -0.07
N SER A 35 -0.04 -10.98 0.34
CA SER A 35 -1.44 -10.96 -0.12
C SER A 35 -1.95 -9.54 -0.31
N PHE A 36 -2.97 -9.39 -1.16
CA PHE A 36 -3.62 -8.09 -1.38
C PHE A 36 -4.18 -7.52 -0.07
N GLU A 37 -4.85 -8.33 0.74
CA GLU A 37 -5.46 -7.91 1.99
C GLU A 37 -4.40 -7.46 3.01
N GLU A 38 -3.38 -8.29 3.25
CA GLU A 38 -2.31 -7.96 4.20
C GLU A 38 -1.61 -6.66 3.78
N SER A 39 -1.30 -6.54 2.49
CA SER A 39 -0.64 -5.36 1.95
C SER A 39 -1.51 -4.11 2.02
N ALA A 40 -2.82 -4.23 1.77
CA ALA A 40 -3.75 -3.11 1.86
C ALA A 40 -3.85 -2.60 3.30
N LEU A 41 -4.03 -3.53 4.24
CA LEU A 41 -4.09 -3.22 5.67
C LEU A 41 -2.78 -2.57 6.13
N LYS A 42 -1.63 -3.08 5.68
CA LYS A 42 -0.33 -2.53 6.03
C LYS A 42 -0.14 -1.11 5.49
N ALA A 43 -0.58 -0.84 4.26
CA ALA A 43 -0.51 0.48 3.65
C ALA A 43 -1.36 1.52 4.40
N VAL A 44 -2.64 1.22 4.69
CA VAL A 44 -3.54 2.17 5.36
C VAL A 44 -3.19 2.36 6.84
N ASN A 45 -2.65 1.34 7.51
CA ASN A 45 -2.24 1.43 8.91
C ASN A 45 -0.91 2.19 9.12
N LEU A 46 -0.23 2.63 8.06
CA LEU A 46 0.87 3.62 8.18
C LEU A 46 0.36 4.98 8.68
N GLY A 47 -0.95 5.23 8.57
CA GLY A 47 -1.62 6.43 9.09
C GLY A 47 -1.36 7.67 8.25
N ASN A 48 -1.68 8.84 8.82
CA ASN A 48 -1.59 10.15 8.19
C ASN A 48 -2.45 10.25 6.92
N ASP A 49 -1.88 10.23 5.72
CA ASP A 49 -2.61 10.31 4.45
C ASP A 49 -3.04 8.92 3.92
N ALA A 50 -3.84 8.22 4.72
CA ALA A 50 -4.18 6.82 4.49
C ALA A 50 -5.07 6.59 3.26
N ASP A 51 -5.95 7.54 2.91
CA ASP A 51 -6.81 7.46 1.73
C ASP A 51 -6.02 7.66 0.42
N THR A 52 -5.09 8.61 0.39
CA THR A 52 -4.21 8.79 -0.77
C THR A 52 -3.25 7.61 -0.92
N VAL A 53 -2.62 7.16 0.17
CA VAL A 53 -1.76 5.96 0.14
C VAL A 53 -2.53 4.72 -0.28
N GLY A 54 -3.74 4.50 0.25
CA GLY A 54 -4.60 3.37 -0.12
C GLY A 54 -5.01 3.39 -1.60
N SER A 55 -5.28 4.56 -2.16
CA SER A 55 -5.63 4.74 -3.57
C SER A 55 -4.45 4.46 -4.50
N VAL A 56 -3.27 5.01 -4.20
CA VAL A 56 -2.03 4.75 -4.96
C VAL A 56 -1.61 3.28 -4.82
N TYR A 57 -1.76 2.72 -3.62
CA TYR A 57 -1.54 1.32 -3.34
C TYR A 57 -2.42 0.46 -4.25
N GLY A 58 -3.75 0.64 -4.32
CA GLY A 58 -4.66 -0.28 -5.01
C GLY A 58 -4.31 -0.59 -6.48
N MET A 59 -3.62 0.30 -7.19
CA MET A 59 -3.24 0.11 -8.60
C MET A 59 -2.25 -1.04 -8.82
N LEU A 60 -1.14 -1.11 -8.07
CA LEU A 60 -0.06 -2.07 -8.32
C LEU A 60 -0.38 -3.53 -7.92
N PRO A 61 -0.83 -3.81 -6.67
CA PRO A 61 -1.24 -5.12 -6.22
C PRO A 61 -2.55 -5.57 -6.86
N GLY A 62 -3.45 -4.64 -7.23
CA GLY A 62 -4.65 -4.97 -8.00
C GLY A 62 -4.28 -5.55 -9.38
N ALA A 63 -3.28 -4.97 -10.04
CA ALA A 63 -2.74 -5.50 -11.29
C ALA A 63 -1.95 -6.81 -11.10
N TYR A 64 -1.24 -6.96 -9.99
CA TYR A 64 -0.41 -8.15 -9.71
C TYR A 64 -1.21 -9.37 -9.23
N TYR A 65 -2.06 -9.20 -8.22
CA TYR A 65 -2.85 -10.28 -7.62
C TYR A 65 -4.19 -10.51 -8.35
N GLY A 66 -4.68 -9.53 -9.11
CA GLY A 66 -5.95 -9.60 -9.82
C GLY A 66 -7.17 -9.35 -8.94
N ILE A 67 -8.32 -9.10 -9.58
CA ILE A 67 -9.58 -8.70 -8.91
C ILE A 67 -10.10 -9.74 -7.89
N ASN A 68 -9.78 -11.02 -8.08
CA ASN A 68 -10.23 -12.10 -7.20
C ASN A 68 -9.44 -12.19 -5.90
N ALA A 69 -8.28 -11.53 -5.81
CA ALA A 69 -7.51 -11.46 -4.58
C ALA A 69 -8.01 -10.37 -3.61
N ILE A 70 -8.88 -9.47 -4.08
CA ILE A 70 -9.54 -8.48 -3.23
C ILE A 70 -10.66 -9.20 -2.45
N PRO A 71 -10.71 -9.08 -1.11
CA PRO A 71 -11.78 -9.65 -0.30
C PRO A 71 -13.16 -9.34 -0.86
N ILE A 72 -14.02 -10.36 -0.96
CA ILE A 72 -15.34 -10.21 -1.57
C ILE A 72 -16.18 -9.17 -0.82
N GLU A 73 -16.04 -9.12 0.50
CA GLU A 73 -16.74 -8.20 1.39
C GLU A 73 -16.34 -6.74 1.14
N TRP A 74 -15.16 -6.48 0.57
CA TRP A 74 -14.72 -5.14 0.18
C TRP A 74 -15.29 -4.77 -1.18
N ARG A 75 -15.25 -5.71 -2.14
CA ARG A 75 -15.81 -5.52 -3.49
C ARG A 75 -17.31 -5.26 -3.49
N GLU A 76 -18.05 -5.88 -2.58
CA GLU A 76 -19.51 -5.70 -2.46
C GLU A 76 -19.93 -4.40 -1.74
N LYS A 77 -18.98 -3.69 -1.13
CA LYS A 77 -19.22 -2.42 -0.41
C LYS A 77 -18.78 -1.19 -1.19
N CYS A 78 -18.08 -1.37 -2.31
CA CYS A 78 -17.64 -0.30 -3.21
C CYS A 78 -18.70 0.04 -4.26
#